data_AF-A0A2N9MMM2-F1
#
_entry.id   AF-A0A2N9MMM2-F1
#
_cell.length_a   1.000
_cell.length_b   1.000
_cell.length_c   1.000
_cell.angle_alpha   90.00
_cell.angle_beta   90.00
_cell.angle_gamma   90.00
#
_symmetry.space_group_name_H-M   'P 1'
#
loop_
_entity.id
_entity.type
_entity.pdbx_description
1 polymer ?
#
loop_
_entity_poly.entity_id
_entity_poly.type
_entity_poly.pdbx_seq_one_letter_code
_entity_poly.pdbx_strand_id
1 'polypeptide(L)' 'MKRTTIFLPDDLHDQLRRDAFRAGISMAELFRLRLGRSNTPPSGDRRGRDAILKVAGICRRPILTSGIDESLYGI' A
#
# COMPACT_ATOMS: atom_id res chain seq x y z
N MET A 1 17.91 20.59 4.87
CA MET A 1 16.52 20.43 4.37
C MET A 1 16.51 20.58 2.86
N LYS A 2 15.84 19.68 2.12
CA LYS A 2 15.72 19.78 0.65
C LYS A 2 14.31 20.25 0.30
N ARG A 3 14.21 21.30 -0.53
CA ARG A 3 12.94 21.78 -1.09
C ARG A 3 12.75 21.14 -2.45
N THR A 4 11.60 20.51 -2.66
CA THR A 4 11.23 19.88 -3.93
C THR A 4 9.95 20.52 -4.41
N THR A 5 9.96 20.97 -5.67
CA THR A 5 8.77 21.45 -6.37
C THR A 5 8.34 20.35 -7.33
N ILE A 6 7.05 20.00 -7.31
CA ILE A 6 6.47 18.95 -8.15
C ILE A 6 5.29 19.53 -8.93
N PHE A 7 5.03 18.98 -10.11
CA PHE A 7 3.82 19.26 -10.86
C PHE A 7 2.70 18.32 -10.40
N LEU A 8 1.50 18.84 -10.20
CA LEU A 8 0.30 18.09 -9.83
C LEU A 8 -0.81 18.44 -10.83
N PRO A 9 -1.60 17.46 -11.29
CA PRO A 9 -2.84 17.75 -12.02
C PRO A 9 -3.75 18.65 -11.18
N ASP A 10 -4.43 19.61 -11.83
CA ASP A 10 -5.22 20.64 -11.16
C ASP A 10 -6.31 20.04 -10.26
N ASP A 11 -7.01 19.00 -10.73
CA ASP A 11 -8.05 18.31 -9.95
C ASP A 11 -7.52 17.74 -8.63
N LEU A 12 -6.32 17.15 -8.68
CA LEU A 12 -5.66 16.57 -7.52
C LEU A 12 -5.16 17.67 -6.57
N HIS A 13 -4.64 18.76 -7.13
CA HIS A 13 -4.23 19.92 -6.35
C HIS A 13 -5.41 20.51 -5.57
N ASP A 14 -6.57 20.67 -6.20
CA ASP A 14 -7.78 21.20 -5.58
C ASP A 14 -8.37 20.25 -4.52
N GLN A 15 -8.30 18.95 -4.76
CA GLN A 15 -8.67 17.96 -3.75
C GLN A 15 -7.76 18.05 -2.51
N LEU A 16 -6.44 18.10 -2.71
CA LEU A 16 -5.47 18.20 -1.62
C LEU A 16 -5.62 19.51 -0.84
N ARG A 17 -5.93 20.62 -1.52
CA ARG A 17 -6.21 21.90 -0.87
C ARG A 17 -7.44 21.80 0.05
N ARG A 18 -8.52 21.18 -0.41
CA ARG A 18 -9.73 20.95 0.39
C ARG A 18 -9.44 20.04 1.59
N ASP A 19 -8.67 18.98 1.39
CA ASP A 19 -8.28 18.05 2.45
C ASP A 19 -7.44 18.74 3.53
N ALA A 20 -6.45 19.55 3.14
CA ALA A 20 -5.61 20.30 4.05
C ALA A 20 -6.45 21.29 4.88
N PHE A 21 -7.39 21.99 4.23
CA PHE A 21 -8.31 22.91 4.90
C PHE A 21 -9.19 22.19 5.92
N ARG A 22 -9.79 21.05 5.55
CA ARG A 22 -10.62 20.24 6.46
C ARG A 22 -9.85 19.71 7.65
N ALA A 23 -8.59 19.34 7.45
CA ALA A 23 -7.71 18.84 8.50
C ALA A 23 -7.08 19.96 9.36
N GLY A 24 -7.24 21.24 8.98
CA GLY A 24 -6.66 22.38 9.70
C GLY A 24 -5.13 22.43 9.63
N ILE A 25 -4.52 21.83 8.61
CA ILE A 25 -3.06 21.76 8.45
C ILE A 25 -2.61 22.37 7.12
N SER A 26 -1.32 22.67 7.01
CA SER A 26 -0.76 23.17 5.75
C SER A 26 -0.69 22.07 4.68
N MET A 27 -0.75 22.45 3.40
CA MET A 27 -0.57 21.48 2.31
C MET A 27 0.78 20.77 2.36
N ALA A 28 1.85 21.49 2.72
CA ALA A 28 3.18 20.91 2.86
C ALA A 28 3.23 19.82 3.95
N GLU A 29 2.51 20.04 5.05
CA GLU A 29 2.37 19.06 6.12
C GLU A 29 1.54 17.86 5.68
N LEU A 30 0.42 18.08 4.98
CA LEU A 30 -0.38 17.00 4.39
C LEU A 30 0.47 16.12 3.45
N PHE A 31 1.29 16.72 2.59
CA PHE A 31 2.22 15.98 1.71
C PHE A 31 3.22 15.13 2.50
N ARG A 32 3.85 15.71 3.53
CA ARG A 32 4.81 14.98 4.38
C ARG A 32 4.15 13.81 5.11
N LEU A 33 2.94 13.98 5.63
CA LEU A 33 2.19 12.92 6.30
C LEU A 33 1.86 11.77 5.34
N ARG A 34 1.42 12.09 4.11
CA ARG A 34 1.12 11.06 3.10
C ARG A 34 2.38 10.32 2.65
N LEU A 35 3.47 11.04 2.36
CA LEU A 35 4.75 10.44 1.95
C LEU A 35 5.43 9.65 3.07
N GLY A 36 5.30 10.10 4.33
CA GLY A 36 5.81 9.38 5.50
C GLY A 36 5.08 8.05 5.71
N ARG A 37 3.75 8.03 5.49
CA ARG A 37 2.95 6.79 5.53
C ARG A 37 3.29 5.82 4.41
N SER A 38 3.59 6.30 3.19
CA SER A 38 3.99 5.43 2.08
C SER A 38 5.40 4.86 2.21
N ASN A 39 6.30 5.59 2.88
CA ASN A 39 7.69 5.19 3.12
C ASN A 39 7.90 4.45 4.44
N THR A 40 6.84 4.14 5.19
CA THR A 40 7.00 3.23 6.32
C THR A 40 7.18 1.82 5.72
N PRO A 41 8.38 1.19 5.78
CA PRO A 41 8.47 -0.21 5.44
C PRO A 41 7.46 -0.95 6.33
N PRO A 42 6.68 -1.92 5.81
CA PRO A 42 5.74 -2.66 6.62
C PRO A 42 6.52 -3.17 7.83
N SER A 43 6.23 -2.60 9.00
CA SER A 43 6.98 -2.89 10.21
C SER A 43 6.95 -4.40 10.37
N GLY A 44 8.12 -5.00 10.37
CA GLY A 44 8.28 -6.42 10.60
C GLY A 44 7.42 -6.86 11.77
N ASP A 45 6.84 -8.04 11.59
CA ASP A 45 6.21 -8.85 12.64
C ASP A 45 4.73 -8.60 12.97
N ARG A 46 3.87 -8.94 12.01
CA ARG A 46 2.54 -9.50 12.30
C ARG A 46 2.44 -10.99 11.91
N ARG A 47 3.58 -11.67 11.71
CA ARG A 47 3.59 -13.07 11.29
C ARG A 47 3.23 -14.03 12.43
N GLY A 48 3.18 -13.55 13.67
CA GLY A 48 2.86 -14.36 14.85
C GLY A 48 1.38 -14.48 15.23
N ARG A 49 0.45 -13.68 14.66
CA ARG A 49 -0.96 -13.66 15.13
C ARG A 49 -2.00 -14.17 14.15
N ASP A 50 -1.69 -14.24 12.86
CA ASP A 50 -2.60 -14.79 11.86
C ASP A 50 -2.24 -16.24 11.55
N ALA A 51 -3.10 -17.18 11.98
CA ALA A 51 -2.97 -18.60 11.66
C ALA A 51 -2.87 -18.84 10.14
N ILE A 52 -3.51 -17.98 9.33
CA ILE A 52 -3.47 -18.01 7.87
C ILE A 52 -2.07 -17.63 7.34
N LEU A 53 -1.45 -16.58 7.89
CA LEU A 53 -0.09 -16.17 7.50
C LEU A 53 0.99 -17.16 7.95
N LYS A 54 0.76 -17.89 9.05
CA LYS A 54 1.63 -18.98 9.53
C LYS A 54 1.66 -20.14 8.52
N VAL A 55 0.52 -20.50 7.92
CA VAL A 55 0.43 -21.55 6.90
C VAL A 55 1.00 -21.09 5.57
N ALA A 56 0.79 -19.83 5.17
CA ALA A 56 1.34 -19.28 3.93
C ALA A 56 2.89 -19.34 3.87
N GLY A 57 3.57 -19.29 5.01
CA GLY A 57 5.03 -19.46 5.10
C GLY A 57 5.52 -20.91 4.93
N ILE A 58 4.64 -21.90 5.06
CA ILE A 58 4.95 -23.34 4.97
C ILE A 58 4.83 -23.83 3.52
N CYS A 59 3.97 -23.21 2.71
CA CYS A 59 3.76 -23.54 1.29
C CYS A 59 4.87 -22.99 0.37
N ARG A 60 6.14 -23.30 0.65
CA ARG A 60 7.28 -23.06 -0.26
C ARG A 60 7.51 -24.26 -1.21
N ARG A 61 6.46 -24.74 -1.85
CA ARG A 61 6.50 -25.81 -2.86
C ARG A 61 5.81 -25.32 -4.14
N PRO A 62 6.09 -25.92 -5.32
CA PRO A 62 5.55 -25.43 -6.59
C PRO A 62 4.05 -25.17 -6.48
N ILE A 63 3.64 -24.03 -7.05
CA ILE A 63 2.29 -23.47 -7.01
C ILE A 63 1.32 -24.53 -7.55
N LEU A 64 0.66 -25.27 -6.65
CA LEU A 64 -0.38 -26.25 -6.99
C LEU A 64 -1.61 -25.59 -7.67
N THR A 65 -1.60 -24.27 -7.76
CA THR A 65 -2.63 -23.44 -8.40
C THR A 65 -2.46 -23.27 -9.91
N SER A 66 -1.35 -23.68 -10.53
CA SER A 66 -1.26 -23.76 -11.99
C SER A 66 -1.81 -25.10 -12.47
N GLY A 67 -2.83 -25.10 -13.34
CA GLY A 67 -3.47 -26.31 -13.88
C GLY A 67 -4.69 -26.80 -13.11
N ILE A 68 -5.26 -25.99 -12.19
CA ILE A 68 -6.52 -26.33 -11.52
C ILE A 68 -7.65 -26.50 -12.53
N ASP A 69 -7.71 -25.61 -13.52
CA ASP A 69 -8.77 -25.64 -14.52
C ASP A 69 -8.67 -26.91 -15.39
N GLU A 70 -7.46 -27.29 -15.80
CA GLU A 70 -7.18 -28.52 -16.56
C GLU A 70 -7.47 -29.78 -15.72
N SER A 71 -7.16 -29.78 -14.41
CA SER A 71 -7.44 -30.90 -13.51
C SER A 71 -8.91 -31.07 -13.11
N LEU A 72 -9.69 -29.98 -13.02
CA LEU A 72 -11.09 -30.03 -12.59
C LEU A 72 -12.05 -30.10 -13.76
N TYR A 73 -11.72 -29.45 -14.88
CA TYR A 73 -12.59 -29.34 -16.04
C TYR A 73 -12.09 -30.14 -17.26
N GLY A 74 -10.86 -30.68 -17.22
CA GLY A 74 -10.37 -31.67 -18.19
C GLY A 74 -10.17 -31.15 -19.62
N ILE A 75 -9.89 -29.85 -19.78
CA ILE A 75 -9.62 -29.21 -21.07
C ILE A 75 -8.13 -28.99 -21.27
#